data_AF-A0A2E8AHP6-F1
#
_entry.id   AF-A0A2E8AHP6-F1
#
_cell.length_a   1.000
_cell.length_b   1.000
_cell.length_c   1.000
_cell.angle_alpha   90.00
_cell.angle_beta   90.00
_cell.angle_gamma   90.00
#
_symmetry.space_group_name_H-M   'P 1'
#
loop_
_entity.id
_entity.type
_entity.pdbx_description
1 polymer ?
#
loop_
_entity_poly.entity_id
_entity_poly.type
_entity_poly.pdbx_seq_one_letter_code
_entity_poly.pdbx_strand_id
1 'polypeptide(L)'
;WLSLMYLIITQLILGAGFNMGLHFPGTDVYSTGSQSQVDVWVWAITYTIIYTILPLIWLRRRGFSLKKLFGSFKWIRDLWIIIVYWAIDFFGPILVGSADFFGGISASQYAQGVPLGILVNSLGAGLPVVVMMHMIFIPRIAVLIESRLIVVLFGGLFYSIFSLFDQGVDYSTLSTGLTSFTYIIMTQTLVGMGKATFTVVTGNPFIHFITLHIISARVPFDTRMYIEIFKLK
;
A
#
# COMPACT_ATOMS: atom_id res chain seq x y z
N TRP A 1 -7.44 -7.98 -17.09
CA TRP A 1 -7.52 -9.44 -16.90
C TRP A 1 -6.19 -10.07 -16.51
N LEU A 2 -5.14 -10.04 -17.35
CA LEU A 2 -3.81 -10.60 -17.00
C LEU A 2 -3.24 -10.07 -15.67
N SER A 3 -3.37 -8.77 -15.37
CA SER A 3 -2.89 -8.19 -14.11
C SER A 3 -3.63 -8.70 -12.86
N LEU A 4 -4.93 -9.00 -13.00
CA LEU A 4 -5.76 -9.56 -11.94
C LEU A 4 -5.37 -11.00 -11.67
N MET A 5 -5.23 -11.81 -12.72
CA MET A 5 -4.76 -13.19 -12.59
C MET A 5 -3.35 -13.25 -11.99
N TYR A 6 -2.44 -12.38 -12.46
CA TYR A 6 -1.10 -12.25 -11.91
C TYR A 6 -1.15 -11.97 -10.41
N LEU A 7 -1.94 -10.97 -9.99
CA LEU A 7 -2.08 -10.61 -8.58
C LEU A 7 -2.65 -11.77 -7.75
N ILE A 8 -3.74 -12.41 -8.19
CA ILE A 8 -4.35 -13.51 -7.44
C ILE A 8 -3.37 -14.66 -7.27
N ILE A 9 -2.71 -15.10 -8.35
CA ILE A 9 -1.77 -16.23 -8.30
C ILE A 9 -0.59 -15.91 -7.38
N THR A 10 -0.01 -14.71 -7.52
CA THR A 10 1.14 -14.31 -6.69
C THR A 10 0.76 -14.08 -5.24
N GLN A 11 -0.43 -13.57 -4.93
CA GLN A 11 -0.94 -13.46 -3.56
C GLN A 11 -1.21 -14.84 -2.95
N LEU A 12 -1.72 -15.81 -3.71
CA LEU A 12 -1.87 -17.18 -3.21
C LEU A 12 -0.50 -17.82 -2.92
N ILE A 13 0.49 -17.62 -3.79
CA ILE A 13 1.84 -18.14 -3.57
C ILE A 13 2.48 -17.47 -2.35
N LEU A 14 2.55 -16.14 -2.33
CA LEU A 14 3.25 -15.37 -1.30
C LEU A 14 2.50 -15.37 0.04
N GLY A 15 1.20 -15.13 0.01
CA GLY A 15 0.37 -15.06 1.20
C GLY A 15 0.07 -16.43 1.79
N ALA A 16 -0.54 -17.34 1.04
CA ALA A 16 -0.89 -18.65 1.58
C ALA A 16 0.33 -19.57 1.76
N GLY A 17 1.35 -19.45 0.89
CA GLY A 17 2.54 -20.29 0.94
C GLY A 17 3.66 -19.77 1.86
N PHE A 18 3.84 -18.45 1.95
CA PHE A 18 4.95 -17.83 2.69
C PHE A 18 4.51 -16.83 3.76
N ASN A 19 3.20 -16.71 4.03
CA ASN A 19 2.64 -15.77 5.01
C ASN A 19 2.98 -14.28 4.74
N MET A 20 3.17 -13.91 3.47
CA MET A 20 3.53 -12.53 3.12
C MET A 20 2.34 -11.75 2.56
N GLY A 21 1.83 -10.81 3.35
CA GLY A 21 0.80 -9.84 2.94
C GLY A 21 1.35 -8.56 2.29
N LEU A 22 0.44 -7.73 1.78
CA LEU A 22 0.78 -6.41 1.24
C LEU A 22 1.44 -5.53 2.29
N HIS A 23 0.97 -5.61 3.52
CA HIS A 23 1.55 -4.88 4.64
C HIS A 23 2.32 -5.83 5.53
N PHE A 24 3.56 -5.49 5.84
CA PHE A 24 4.36 -6.23 6.81
C PHE A 24 3.70 -6.20 8.21
N PRO A 25 3.69 -7.31 8.97
CA PRO A 25 4.31 -8.61 8.69
C PRO A 25 3.34 -9.66 8.10
N GLY A 26 2.32 -9.25 7.35
CA GLY A 26 1.32 -10.17 6.78
C GLY A 26 0.24 -10.54 7.80
N THR A 27 -0.14 -11.82 7.88
CA THR A 27 -1.22 -12.27 8.78
C THR A 27 -0.79 -12.31 10.24
N ASP A 28 0.51 -12.25 10.50
CA ASP A 28 1.06 -12.21 11.85
C ASP A 28 0.68 -10.89 12.53
N VAL A 29 -0.31 -10.96 13.41
CA VAL A 29 -0.62 -9.85 14.29
C VAL A 29 -0.25 -10.31 15.69
N TYR A 30 0.43 -9.46 16.46
CA TYR A 30 0.57 -9.56 17.92
C TYR A 30 1.80 -10.24 18.55
N SER A 31 2.91 -10.46 17.85
CA SER A 31 4.17 -10.82 18.52
C SER A 31 5.26 -9.77 18.32
N THR A 32 5.26 -8.74 19.18
CA THR A 32 6.44 -7.88 19.39
C THR A 32 7.67 -8.75 19.61
N GLY A 33 8.75 -8.46 18.89
CA GLY A 33 9.99 -9.26 18.92
C GLY A 33 10.01 -10.56 18.11
N SER A 34 8.93 -10.93 17.40
CA SER A 34 8.93 -12.14 16.53
C SER A 34 9.59 -11.94 15.17
N GLN A 35 9.71 -10.70 14.71
CA GLN A 35 10.16 -10.37 13.37
C GLN A 35 11.57 -9.78 13.40
N SER A 36 12.43 -10.31 12.53
CA SER A 36 13.82 -9.87 12.39
C SER A 36 13.96 -8.82 11.27
N GLN A 37 15.12 -8.15 11.23
CA GLN A 37 15.47 -7.28 10.11
C GLN A 37 15.53 -8.04 8.79
N VAL A 38 15.86 -9.33 8.82
CA VAL A 38 15.91 -10.19 7.63
C VAL A 38 14.50 -10.36 7.06
N ASP A 39 13.50 -10.58 7.91
CA ASP A 39 12.10 -10.78 7.48
C ASP A 39 11.56 -9.53 6.78
N VAL A 40 11.87 -8.35 7.31
CA VAL A 40 11.53 -7.05 6.69
C VAL A 40 12.12 -6.94 5.29
N TRP A 41 13.41 -7.22 5.13
CA TRP A 41 14.09 -7.09 3.83
C TRP A 41 13.65 -8.15 2.83
N VAL A 42 13.44 -9.39 3.28
CA VAL A 42 12.90 -10.47 2.44
C VAL A 42 11.53 -10.08 1.91
N TRP A 43 10.63 -9.59 2.77
CA TRP A 43 9.32 -9.09 2.35
C TRP A 43 9.46 -7.93 1.35
N ALA A 44 10.21 -6.88 1.70
CA ALA A 44 10.32 -5.67 0.90
C ALA A 44 10.91 -5.95 -0.50
N ILE A 45 11.97 -6.76 -0.57
CA ILE A 45 12.63 -7.15 -1.83
C ILE A 45 11.70 -8.03 -2.65
N THR A 46 11.05 -9.03 -2.03
CA THR A 46 10.13 -9.95 -2.74
C THR A 46 8.98 -9.17 -3.37
N TYR A 47 8.30 -8.32 -2.60
CA TYR A 47 7.21 -7.51 -3.11
C TYR A 47 7.67 -6.50 -4.17
N THR A 48 8.84 -5.88 -3.99
CA THR A 48 9.43 -5.00 -5.01
C THR A 48 9.65 -5.76 -6.32
N ILE A 49 10.25 -6.94 -6.28
CA ILE A 49 10.55 -7.72 -7.48
C ILE A 49 9.24 -8.14 -8.17
N ILE A 50 8.35 -8.78 -7.43
CA ILE A 50 7.12 -9.38 -7.96
C ILE A 50 6.15 -8.31 -8.46
N TYR A 51 5.91 -7.25 -7.69
CA TYR A 51 4.83 -6.30 -8.02
C TYR A 51 5.30 -4.97 -8.61
N THR A 52 6.60 -4.66 -8.56
CA THR A 52 7.14 -3.42 -9.14
C THR A 52 8.04 -3.70 -10.33
N ILE A 53 9.12 -4.45 -10.15
CA ILE A 53 10.16 -4.64 -11.17
C ILE A 53 9.64 -5.48 -12.34
N LEU A 54 9.13 -6.69 -12.09
CA LEU A 54 8.65 -7.58 -13.16
C LEU A 54 7.52 -6.93 -13.98
N PRO A 55 6.50 -6.28 -13.38
CA PRO A 55 5.45 -5.62 -14.15
C PRO A 55 5.95 -4.39 -14.91
N LEU A 56 6.91 -3.62 -14.37
CA LEU A 56 7.53 -2.50 -15.09
C LEU A 56 8.36 -2.97 -16.28
N ILE A 57 9.11 -4.07 -16.15
CA ILE A 57 9.84 -4.68 -17.27
C ILE A 57 8.84 -5.12 -18.35
N TRP A 58 7.75 -5.78 -17.95
CA TRP A 58 6.69 -6.18 -18.87
C TRP A 58 6.05 -4.98 -19.60
N LEU A 59 5.73 -3.90 -18.87
CA LEU A 59 5.20 -2.66 -19.44
C LEU A 59 6.20 -2.02 -20.42
N ARG A 60 7.48 -1.94 -20.06
CA ARG A 60 8.52 -1.35 -20.89
C ARG A 60 8.68 -2.09 -22.22
N ARG A 61 8.59 -3.43 -22.20
CA ARG A 61 8.58 -4.26 -23.43
C ARG A 61 7.36 -4.01 -24.32
N ARG A 62 6.29 -3.40 -23.78
CA ARG A 62 5.07 -3.01 -24.51
C ARG A 62 5.04 -1.51 -24.88
N GLY A 63 6.17 -0.81 -24.77
CA GLY A 63 6.29 0.60 -25.18
C GLY A 63 5.97 1.63 -24.09
N PHE A 64 5.77 1.21 -22.84
CA PHE A 64 5.62 2.13 -21.72
C PHE A 64 6.89 2.96 -21.49
N SER A 65 6.74 4.24 -21.22
CA SER A 65 7.84 5.16 -20.94
C SER A 65 7.57 5.96 -19.67
N LEU A 66 8.41 5.77 -18.66
CA LEU A 66 8.37 6.57 -17.43
C LEU A 66 8.57 8.06 -17.74
N LYS A 67 9.44 8.42 -18.69
CA LYS A 67 9.64 9.81 -19.10
C LYS A 67 8.34 10.45 -19.60
N LYS A 68 7.58 9.74 -20.43
CA LYS A 68 6.27 10.21 -20.92
C LYS A 68 5.25 10.31 -19.78
N LEU A 69 5.25 9.34 -18.87
CA LEU A 69 4.38 9.35 -17.70
C LEU A 69 4.63 10.60 -16.83
N PHE A 70 5.88 10.80 -16.38
CA PHE A 70 6.24 11.96 -15.55
C PHE A 70 5.97 13.30 -16.26
N GLY A 71 6.18 13.36 -17.57
CA GLY A 71 5.89 14.55 -18.38
C GLY A 71 4.39 14.90 -18.49
N SER A 72 3.49 13.98 -18.14
CA SER A 72 2.03 14.21 -18.20
C SER A 72 1.45 14.82 -16.92
N PHE A 73 2.24 14.91 -15.85
CA PHE A 73 1.74 15.28 -14.52
C PHE A 73 1.50 16.78 -14.38
N LYS A 74 0.38 17.14 -13.75
CA LYS A 74 -0.01 18.51 -13.45
C LYS A 74 0.20 18.82 -11.98
N TRP A 75 1.46 18.80 -11.54
CA TRP A 75 1.86 18.86 -10.13
C TRP A 75 1.24 20.02 -9.33
N ILE A 76 1.14 21.21 -9.92
CA ILE A 76 0.56 22.40 -9.24
C ILE A 76 -0.92 22.17 -8.90
N ARG A 77 -1.68 21.61 -9.84
CA ARG A 77 -3.10 21.28 -9.62
C ARG A 77 -3.24 20.21 -8.54
N ASP A 78 -2.39 19.19 -8.61
CA ASP A 78 -2.47 18.03 -7.72
C ASP A 78 -2.01 18.37 -6.29
N LEU A 79 -1.24 19.45 -6.10
CA LEU A 79 -0.72 19.89 -4.79
C LEU A 79 -1.84 20.15 -3.77
N TRP A 80 -2.95 20.77 -4.19
CA TRP A 80 -4.07 21.03 -3.28
C TRP A 80 -4.72 19.74 -2.76
N ILE A 81 -4.80 18.70 -3.60
CA ILE A 81 -5.32 17.39 -3.19
C ILE A 81 -4.39 16.76 -2.14
N ILE A 82 -3.08 16.89 -2.35
CA ILE A 82 -2.07 16.42 -1.39
C ILE A 82 -2.26 17.14 -0.05
N ILE A 83 -2.39 18.48 -0.06
CA ILE A 83 -2.53 19.30 1.15
C ILE A 83 -3.82 18.96 1.91
N VAL A 84 -4.97 18.92 1.23
CA VAL A 84 -6.27 18.65 1.87
C VAL A 84 -6.28 17.27 2.49
N TYR A 85 -5.80 16.26 1.76
CA TYR A 85 -5.77 14.90 2.27
C TYR A 85 -4.81 14.77 3.45
N TRP A 86 -3.61 15.34 3.33
CA TRP A 86 -2.64 15.37 4.41
C TRP A 86 -3.21 16.04 5.66
N ALA A 87 -3.92 17.16 5.53
CA ALA A 87 -4.54 17.83 6.67
C ALA A 87 -5.58 16.94 7.37
N ILE A 88 -6.43 16.26 6.60
CA ILE A 88 -7.43 15.33 7.17
C ILE A 88 -6.74 14.12 7.83
N ASP A 89 -5.76 13.53 7.17
CA ASP A 89 -5.03 12.35 7.63
C ASP A 89 -4.16 12.66 8.87
N PHE A 90 -3.55 13.85 8.93
CA PHE A 90 -2.73 14.31 10.05
C PHE A 90 -3.55 14.76 11.26
N PHE A 91 -4.55 15.61 11.05
CA PHE A 91 -5.34 16.13 12.16
C PHE A 91 -6.47 15.20 12.60
N GLY A 92 -6.96 14.30 11.75
CA GLY A 92 -8.02 13.35 12.09
C GLY A 92 -7.71 12.52 13.35
N PRO A 93 -6.58 11.77 13.39
CA PRO A 93 -6.18 11.00 14.56
C PRO A 93 -5.95 11.84 15.82
N ILE A 94 -5.40 13.06 15.65
CA ILE A 94 -5.16 14.01 16.75
C ILE A 94 -6.49 14.47 17.35
N LEU A 95 -7.48 14.80 16.52
CA LEU A 95 -8.79 15.31 16.94
C LEU A 95 -9.69 14.23 17.55
N VAL A 96 -9.52 12.96 17.15
CA VAL A 96 -10.32 11.82 17.64
C VAL A 96 -9.69 11.18 18.89
N GLY A 97 -8.54 11.68 19.36
CA GLY A 97 -7.89 11.21 20.59
C GLY A 97 -7.28 9.81 20.47
N SER A 98 -7.04 9.32 19.25
CA SER A 98 -6.43 8.02 19.02
C SER A 98 -4.92 8.09 19.25
N ALA A 99 -4.53 7.73 20.47
CA ALA A 99 -3.28 7.11 20.94
C ALA A 99 -1.92 7.67 20.46
N ASP A 100 -1.16 8.21 21.41
CA ASP A 100 0.32 8.17 21.45
C ASP A 100 1.07 8.65 20.20
N PHE A 101 0.58 9.68 19.50
CA PHE A 101 1.25 10.27 18.32
C PHE A 101 2.74 10.64 18.58
N PHE A 102 3.10 10.92 19.84
CA PHE A 102 4.46 11.19 20.31
C PHE A 102 4.89 10.31 21.50
N GLY A 103 4.10 9.31 21.88
CA GLY A 103 4.31 8.57 23.12
C GLY A 103 5.40 7.51 23.03
N GLY A 104 6.57 7.80 23.63
CA GLY A 104 7.59 6.79 23.95
C GLY A 104 8.73 6.61 22.92
N ILE A 105 8.90 7.54 21.97
CA ILE A 105 9.99 7.51 20.99
C ILE A 105 10.83 8.79 21.10
N SER A 106 12.16 8.66 21.15
CA SER A 106 13.07 9.81 21.19
C SER A 106 13.10 10.57 19.85
N ALA A 107 13.50 11.85 19.85
CA ALA A 107 13.67 12.61 18.60
C ALA A 107 14.70 11.95 17.66
N SER A 108 15.73 11.30 18.20
CA SER A 108 16.74 10.56 17.43
C SER A 108 16.15 9.33 16.76
N GLN A 109 15.36 8.56 17.50
CA GLN A 109 14.66 7.39 16.96
C GLN A 109 13.65 7.81 15.88
N TYR A 110 12.95 8.92 16.07
CA TYR A 110 12.04 9.46 15.07
C TYR A 110 12.78 9.87 13.78
N ALA A 111 13.90 10.58 13.92
CA ALA A 111 14.72 11.05 12.79
C ALA A 111 15.31 9.90 11.95
N GLN A 112 15.59 8.75 12.56
CA GLN A 112 16.09 7.56 11.87
C GLN A 112 14.96 6.64 11.38
N GLY A 113 13.93 6.45 12.22
CA GLY A 113 12.85 5.52 11.99
C GLY A 113 11.89 5.95 10.88
N VAL A 114 11.57 7.25 10.79
CA VAL A 114 10.68 7.76 9.73
C VAL A 114 11.27 7.53 8.33
N PRO A 115 12.51 7.96 8.01
CA PRO A 115 13.10 7.69 6.69
C PRO A 115 13.19 6.19 6.37
N LEU A 116 13.54 5.36 7.35
CA LEU A 116 13.60 3.91 7.18
C LEU A 116 12.22 3.32 6.89
N GLY A 117 11.20 3.71 7.66
CA GLY A 117 9.82 3.27 7.47
C GLY A 117 9.28 3.70 6.10
N ILE A 118 9.51 4.95 5.68
CA ILE A 118 9.16 5.42 4.34
C ILE A 118 9.86 4.57 3.28
N LEU A 119 11.16 4.32 3.40
CA LEU A 119 11.91 3.53 2.43
C LEU A 119 11.36 2.10 2.32
N VAL A 120 11.24 1.41 3.44
CA VAL A 120 10.83 0.00 3.50
C VAL A 120 9.38 -0.16 3.03
N ASN A 121 8.45 0.67 3.53
CA ASN A 121 7.05 0.63 3.11
C ASN A 121 6.88 1.06 1.65
N SER A 122 7.72 1.98 1.14
CA SER A 122 7.70 2.36 -0.27
C SER A 122 8.06 1.18 -1.16
N LEU A 123 9.08 0.41 -0.78
CA LEU A 123 9.53 -0.78 -1.52
C LEU A 123 8.49 -1.92 -1.45
N GLY A 124 8.08 -2.30 -0.25
CA GLY A 124 7.25 -3.48 -0.04
C GLY A 124 5.75 -3.29 -0.27
N ALA A 125 5.22 -2.06 -0.16
CA ALA A 125 3.78 -1.81 -0.30
C ALA A 125 3.45 -0.69 -1.29
N GLY A 126 4.06 0.49 -1.16
CA GLY A 126 3.69 1.68 -1.92
C GLY A 126 3.94 1.53 -3.42
N LEU A 127 5.17 1.21 -3.85
CA LEU A 127 5.51 1.00 -5.26
C LEU A 127 4.75 -0.18 -5.90
N PRO A 128 4.58 -1.33 -5.22
CA PRO A 128 3.69 -2.40 -5.68
C PRO A 128 2.29 -1.91 -6.06
N VAL A 129 1.66 -1.11 -5.20
CA VAL A 129 0.33 -0.55 -5.44
C VAL A 129 0.37 0.48 -6.58
N VAL A 130 1.36 1.39 -6.60
CA VAL A 130 1.57 2.32 -7.72
C VAL A 130 1.59 1.59 -9.06
N VAL A 131 2.40 0.55 -9.19
CA VAL A 131 2.58 -0.13 -10.47
C VAL A 131 1.36 -0.97 -10.82
N MET A 132 0.96 -1.89 -9.95
CA MET A 132 -0.10 -2.86 -10.28
C MET A 132 -1.47 -2.22 -10.37
N MET A 133 -1.81 -1.35 -9.42
CA MET A 133 -3.13 -0.74 -9.36
C MET A 133 -3.19 0.53 -10.20
N HIS A 134 -2.28 1.48 -9.99
CA HIS A 134 -2.42 2.83 -10.55
C HIS A 134 -1.84 3.00 -11.95
N MET A 135 -0.77 2.28 -12.30
CA MET A 135 -0.20 2.32 -13.66
C MET A 135 -0.79 1.23 -14.57
N ILE A 136 -1.13 0.08 -14.00
CA ILE A 136 -1.63 -1.05 -14.80
C ILE A 136 -3.15 -1.12 -14.79
N PHE A 137 -3.76 -1.40 -13.64
CA PHE A 137 -5.17 -1.79 -13.59
C PHE A 137 -6.13 -0.62 -13.86
N ILE A 138 -6.07 0.45 -13.06
CA ILE A 138 -7.02 1.58 -13.15
C ILE A 138 -7.09 2.20 -14.54
N PRO A 139 -5.98 2.55 -15.23
CA PRO A 139 -6.05 3.17 -16.55
C PRO A 139 -6.74 2.29 -17.59
N ARG A 140 -6.62 0.96 -17.47
CA ARG A 140 -7.27 0.01 -18.39
C ARG A 140 -8.76 -0.08 -18.13
N ILE A 141 -9.17 -0.13 -16.87
CA ILE A 141 -10.59 -0.14 -16.51
C ILE A 141 -11.25 1.20 -16.88
N ALA A 142 -10.57 2.32 -16.68
CA ALA A 142 -11.07 3.66 -17.03
C ALA A 142 -11.33 3.86 -18.53
N VAL A 143 -10.64 3.10 -19.40
CA VAL A 143 -10.90 3.12 -20.85
C VAL A 143 -12.11 2.25 -21.21
N LEU A 144 -12.41 1.21 -20.43
CA LEU A 144 -13.50 0.27 -20.68
C LEU A 144 -14.82 0.71 -20.05
N ILE A 145 -14.78 1.59 -19.05
CA ILE A 145 -15.93 1.98 -18.23
C ILE A 145 -15.99 3.50 -18.13
N GLU A 146 -17.10 4.07 -18.56
CA GLU A 146 -17.31 5.53 -18.55
C GLU A 146 -17.52 6.08 -17.13
N SER A 147 -18.15 5.30 -16.25
CA SER A 147 -18.45 5.72 -14.87
C SER A 147 -17.20 5.70 -13.99
N ARG A 148 -16.74 6.90 -13.60
CA ARG A 148 -15.62 7.08 -12.66
C ARG A 148 -15.85 6.37 -11.32
N LEU A 149 -17.09 6.35 -10.82
CA LEU A 149 -17.41 5.69 -9.57
C LEU A 149 -17.18 4.17 -9.65
N ILE A 150 -17.57 3.55 -10.77
CA ILE A 150 -17.36 2.11 -11.00
C ILE A 150 -15.86 1.80 -11.16
N VAL A 151 -15.11 2.67 -11.84
CA VAL A 151 -13.64 2.53 -11.94
C VAL A 151 -12.99 2.59 -10.55
N VAL A 152 -13.43 3.52 -9.70
CA VAL A 152 -12.97 3.63 -8.30
C VAL A 152 -13.32 2.38 -7.50
N LEU A 153 -14.56 1.89 -7.60
CA LEU A 153 -15.01 0.66 -6.95
C LEU A 153 -14.16 -0.55 -7.36
N PHE A 154 -13.90 -0.72 -8.66
CA PHE A 154 -13.02 -1.80 -9.14
C PHE A 154 -11.59 -1.63 -8.66
N GLY A 155 -11.09 -0.39 -8.57
CA GLY A 155 -9.81 -0.11 -7.91
C GLY A 155 -9.79 -0.58 -6.45
N GLY A 156 -10.88 -0.32 -5.72
CA GLY A 156 -11.07 -0.83 -4.36
C GLY A 156 -11.02 -2.36 -4.26
N LEU A 157 -11.80 -3.04 -5.09
CA LEU A 157 -11.83 -4.50 -5.13
C LEU A 157 -10.49 -5.11 -5.55
N PHE A 158 -9.75 -4.44 -6.46
CA PHE A 158 -8.41 -4.86 -6.82
C PHE A 158 -7.44 -4.75 -5.64
N TYR A 159 -7.55 -3.66 -4.87
CA TYR A 159 -6.75 -3.47 -3.67
C TYR A 159 -7.07 -4.49 -2.57
N SER A 160 -8.34 -4.84 -2.37
CA SER A 160 -8.71 -5.86 -1.38
C SER A 160 -8.11 -7.24 -1.71
N ILE A 161 -7.93 -7.57 -2.99
CA ILE A 161 -7.22 -8.79 -3.40
C ILE A 161 -5.74 -8.73 -2.99
N PHE A 162 -5.12 -7.56 -3.13
CA PHE A 162 -3.75 -7.32 -2.69
C PHE A 162 -3.59 -7.53 -1.18
N SER A 163 -4.63 -7.24 -0.42
CA SER A 163 -4.67 -7.30 1.04
C SER A 163 -5.21 -8.62 1.63
N LEU A 164 -5.42 -9.67 0.83
CA LEU A 164 -6.00 -10.92 1.31
C LEU A 164 -5.23 -11.54 2.49
N PHE A 165 -3.93 -11.32 2.56
CA PHE A 165 -3.06 -11.89 3.59
C PHE A 165 -2.46 -10.80 4.50
N ASP A 166 -3.16 -9.68 4.65
CA ASP A 166 -2.79 -8.62 5.60
C ASP A 166 -3.22 -8.97 7.02
N GLN A 167 -2.73 -8.17 7.97
CA GLN A 167 -2.99 -8.30 9.39
C GLN A 167 -4.50 -8.40 9.72
N GLY A 168 -4.84 -9.33 10.61
CA GLY A 168 -6.20 -9.52 11.15
C GLY A 168 -6.99 -10.64 10.47
N VAL A 169 -6.33 -11.41 9.59
CA VAL A 169 -6.92 -12.58 8.93
C VAL A 169 -6.39 -13.87 9.53
N ASP A 170 -7.22 -14.92 9.50
CA ASP A 170 -6.85 -16.27 9.86
C ASP A 170 -7.57 -17.25 8.92
N TYR A 171 -6.77 -18.03 8.18
CA TYR A 171 -7.23 -19.03 7.22
C TYR A 171 -7.09 -20.47 7.72
N SER A 172 -6.89 -20.67 9.03
CA SER A 172 -6.73 -21.97 9.68
C SER A 172 -7.93 -22.91 9.50
N THR A 173 -9.14 -22.36 9.39
CA THR A 173 -10.37 -23.11 9.15
C THR A 173 -11.22 -22.43 8.08
N LEU A 174 -12.13 -23.20 7.46
CA LEU A 174 -13.04 -22.65 6.45
C LEU A 174 -13.93 -21.53 7.02
N SER A 175 -14.46 -21.69 8.25
CA SER A 175 -15.33 -20.69 8.87
C SER A 175 -14.59 -19.39 9.17
N THR A 176 -13.41 -19.48 9.79
CA THR A 176 -12.59 -18.30 10.08
C THR A 176 -12.09 -17.67 8.78
N GLY A 177 -11.65 -18.48 7.82
CA GLY A 177 -11.16 -18.00 6.52
C GLY A 177 -12.22 -17.25 5.71
N LEU A 178 -13.48 -17.70 5.71
CA LEU A 178 -14.59 -16.96 5.08
C LEU A 178 -14.88 -15.63 5.78
N THR A 179 -14.77 -15.61 7.11
CA THR A 179 -14.91 -14.39 7.91
C THR A 179 -13.79 -13.41 7.58
N SER A 180 -12.54 -13.86 7.57
CA SER A 180 -11.37 -13.06 7.21
C SER A 180 -11.42 -12.55 5.77
N PHE A 181 -11.84 -13.39 4.83
CA PHE A 181 -12.07 -12.97 3.45
C PHE A 181 -13.10 -11.84 3.38
N THR A 182 -14.24 -12.00 4.03
CA THR A 182 -15.31 -10.98 4.05
C THR A 182 -14.84 -9.70 4.72
N TYR A 183 -14.12 -9.81 5.83
CA TYR A 183 -13.49 -8.68 6.51
C TYR A 183 -12.56 -7.89 5.58
N ILE A 184 -11.65 -8.57 4.86
CA ILE A 184 -10.74 -7.90 3.91
C ILE A 184 -11.51 -7.25 2.78
N ILE A 185 -12.45 -7.96 2.15
CA ILE A 185 -13.24 -7.38 1.06
C ILE A 185 -13.97 -6.12 1.54
N MET A 186 -14.63 -6.16 2.70
CA MET A 186 -15.37 -5.01 3.20
C MET A 186 -14.47 -3.83 3.59
N THR A 187 -13.40 -4.09 4.34
CA THR A 187 -12.54 -3.02 4.87
C THR A 187 -11.60 -2.46 3.80
N GLN A 188 -10.93 -3.33 3.06
CA GLN A 188 -9.90 -2.93 2.12
C GLN A 188 -10.48 -2.41 0.81
N THR A 189 -11.71 -2.76 0.44
CA THR A 189 -12.35 -2.13 -0.73
C THR A 189 -12.50 -0.63 -0.52
N LEU A 190 -12.96 -0.17 0.65
CA LEU A 190 -13.11 1.26 0.93
C LEU A 190 -11.76 1.98 0.96
N VAL A 191 -10.76 1.38 1.61
CA VAL A 191 -9.37 1.91 1.63
C VAL A 191 -8.83 2.03 0.20
N GLY A 192 -9.01 0.98 -0.60
CA GLY A 192 -8.60 0.95 -2.00
C GLY A 192 -9.37 1.92 -2.89
N MET A 193 -10.66 2.15 -2.65
CA MET A 193 -11.45 3.17 -3.34
C MET A 193 -10.89 4.57 -3.05
N GLY A 194 -10.52 4.85 -1.79
CA GLY A 194 -9.84 6.09 -1.42
C GLY A 194 -8.55 6.29 -2.22
N LYS A 195 -7.70 5.25 -2.28
CA LYS A 195 -6.47 5.25 -3.09
C LYS A 195 -6.79 5.48 -4.59
N ALA A 196 -7.71 4.70 -5.15
CA ALA A 196 -8.09 4.74 -6.57
C ALA A 196 -8.56 6.13 -7.01
N THR A 197 -9.32 6.81 -6.15
CA THR A 197 -9.87 8.14 -6.40
C THR A 197 -8.79 9.13 -6.80
N PHE A 198 -7.60 9.10 -6.16
CA PHE A 198 -6.50 9.98 -6.52
C PHE A 198 -6.14 9.87 -8.00
N THR A 199 -5.94 8.66 -8.52
CA THR A 199 -5.54 8.47 -9.91
C THR A 199 -6.70 8.71 -10.88
N VAL A 200 -7.93 8.35 -10.52
CA VAL A 200 -9.10 8.60 -11.36
C VAL A 200 -9.34 10.11 -11.53
N VAL A 201 -9.13 10.90 -10.48
CA VAL A 201 -9.34 12.36 -10.52
C VAL A 201 -8.16 13.10 -11.13
N THR A 202 -6.92 12.72 -10.79
CA THR A 202 -5.71 13.46 -11.19
C THR A 202 -5.07 12.94 -12.47
N GLY A 203 -5.26 11.66 -12.80
CA GLY A 203 -4.46 10.95 -13.81
C GLY A 203 -3.02 10.67 -13.37
N ASN A 204 -2.65 11.02 -12.13
CA ASN A 204 -1.30 10.82 -11.60
C ASN A 204 -1.28 9.61 -10.65
N PRO A 205 -0.51 8.54 -10.97
CA PRO A 205 -0.45 7.33 -10.17
C PRO A 205 0.30 7.53 -8.84
N PHE A 206 1.08 8.60 -8.67
CA PHE A 206 1.90 8.83 -7.49
C PHE A 206 1.23 9.67 -6.40
N ILE A 207 0.07 10.28 -6.66
CA ILE A 207 -0.57 11.13 -5.64
C ILE A 207 -0.95 10.32 -4.40
N HIS A 208 -1.52 9.12 -4.58
CA HIS A 208 -1.79 8.23 -3.45
C HIS A 208 -0.49 7.83 -2.73
N PHE A 209 0.61 7.62 -3.47
CA PHE A 209 1.88 7.19 -2.91
C PHE A 209 2.50 8.27 -2.03
N ILE A 210 2.53 9.51 -2.52
CA ILE A 210 3.03 10.64 -1.75
C ILE A 210 2.16 10.84 -0.51
N THR A 211 0.84 10.97 -0.70
CA THR A 211 -0.11 11.26 0.40
C THR A 211 -0.12 10.18 1.47
N LEU A 212 -0.14 8.90 1.08
CA LEU A 212 -0.35 7.79 2.01
C LEU A 212 0.91 7.07 2.48
N HIS A 213 2.02 7.17 1.75
CA HIS A 213 3.24 6.42 2.05
C HIS A 213 4.45 7.31 2.37
N ILE A 214 4.39 8.62 2.09
CA ILE A 214 5.48 9.55 2.40
C ILE A 214 5.07 10.54 3.49
N ILE A 215 3.93 11.20 3.34
CA ILE A 215 3.54 12.31 4.24
C ILE A 215 2.44 11.93 5.24
N SER A 216 1.88 10.73 5.14
CA SER A 216 0.75 10.29 5.98
C SER A 216 1.09 10.26 7.46
N ALA A 217 0.08 10.53 8.28
CA ALA A 217 0.09 10.32 9.72
C ALA A 217 0.34 8.86 10.13
N ARG A 218 0.13 7.92 9.19
CA ARG A 218 0.46 6.51 9.36
C ARG A 218 1.95 6.22 9.44
N VAL A 219 2.78 7.06 8.83
CA VAL A 219 4.24 6.89 8.84
C VAL A 219 4.78 6.87 10.29
N PRO A 220 4.39 7.79 11.19
CA PRO A 220 4.69 7.69 12.62
C PRO A 220 4.25 6.38 13.31
N PHE A 221 3.08 5.83 12.97
CA PHE A 221 2.60 4.58 13.58
C PHE A 221 3.46 3.38 13.18
N ASP A 222 3.81 3.26 11.91
CA ASP A 222 4.71 2.19 11.42
C ASP A 222 6.15 2.40 11.90
N THR A 223 6.55 3.66 12.15
CA THR A 223 7.91 4.02 12.59
C THR A 223 8.31 3.32 13.89
N ARG A 224 7.37 3.14 14.83
CA ARG A 224 7.64 2.46 16.10
C ARG A 224 8.08 1.00 15.88
N MET A 225 7.40 0.28 15.01
CA MET A 225 7.72 -1.10 14.66
C MET A 225 9.12 -1.20 14.06
N TYR A 226 9.48 -0.31 13.13
CA TYR A 226 10.81 -0.31 12.54
C TYR A 226 11.91 0.08 13.53
N ILE A 227 11.65 1.02 14.45
CA ILE A 227 12.60 1.36 15.52
C ILE A 227 12.91 0.13 16.38
N GLU A 228 11.89 -0.64 16.75
CA GLU A 228 12.05 -1.86 17.56
C GLU A 228 12.86 -2.93 16.81
N ILE A 229 12.46 -3.26 15.57
CA ILE A 229 13.10 -4.30 14.76
C ILE A 229 14.57 -3.94 14.42
N PHE A 230 14.83 -2.67 14.09
CA PHE A 230 16.16 -2.20 13.71
C PHE A 230 17.00 -1.72 14.89
N LYS A 231 16.45 -1.72 16.11
CA LYS A 231 17.12 -1.30 17.35
C LYS A 231 17.71 0.12 17.24
N LEU A 232 16.93 1.04 16.66
CA LEU A 232 17.33 2.43 16.47
C LEU A 232 17.38 3.17 17.81
N LYS A 233 18.33 4.10 17.95
CA LYS A 233 18.63 4.84 19.19
C LYS A 233 18.27 6.31 19.12
#